data_AF-A0A396HCV0-F1
#
_entry.id   AF-A0A396HCV0-F1
#
_cell.length_a   1.000
_cell.length_b   1.000
_cell.length_c   1.000
_cell.angle_alpha   90.00
_cell.angle_beta   90.00
_cell.angle_gamma   90.00
#
_symmetry.space_group_name_H-M   'P 1'
#
loop_
_entity.id
_entity.type
_entity.pdbx_description
1 polymer ?
#
loop_
_entity_poly.entity_id
_entity_poly.type
_entity_poly.pdbx_seq_one_letter_code
_entity_poly.pdbx_strand_id
1 'polypeptide(L)'
;MLLSHEGMTRDDAVEMMMQYLGCDPGDAVVEVTPNRGAHCRFSYLRRIFKDRLLQQLELENEYGVTQEVRGLWDQVVRIYLLYLIGITLFTDKSQTAMDVVYLRYFRDLDVVAEFAWGAAALAHLYRKLNNVAH
;
A
#
# COMPACT_ATOMS: atom_id res chain seq x y z
N MET A 1 -3.47 17.76 -6.00
CA MET A 1 -3.50 16.55 -6.85
C MET A 1 -4.79 15.81 -6.54
N LEU A 2 -5.79 15.90 -7.41
CA LEU A 2 -7.00 15.08 -7.31
C LEU A 2 -6.62 13.68 -7.81
N LEU A 3 -6.85 12.65 -6.99
CA LEU A 3 -6.62 11.25 -7.34
C LEU A 3 -7.61 10.85 -8.45
N SER A 4 -7.26 11.09 -9.71
CA SER A 4 -8.07 10.62 -10.84
C SER A 4 -7.85 9.10 -10.96
N HIS A 5 -8.82 8.32 -10.49
CA HIS A 5 -8.79 6.87 -10.61
C HIS A 5 -9.12 6.47 -12.04
N GLU A 6 -8.12 6.45 -12.93
CA GLU A 6 -8.23 5.60 -14.11
C GLU A 6 -8.30 4.14 -13.66
N GLY A 7 -9.27 3.40 -14.20
CA GLY A 7 -9.45 1.98 -13.91
C GLY A 7 -8.16 1.20 -14.13
N MET A 8 -7.96 0.18 -13.31
CA MET A 8 -6.83 -0.73 -13.39
C MET A 8 -7.31 -2.08 -13.88
N THR A 9 -6.63 -2.66 -14.86
CA THR A 9 -6.95 -4.02 -15.29
C THR A 9 -6.46 -5.01 -14.24
N ARG A 10 -7.03 -6.23 -14.24
CA ARG A 10 -6.61 -7.29 -13.32
C ARG A 10 -5.14 -7.64 -13.51
N ASP A 11 -4.70 -7.73 -14.76
CA ASP A 11 -3.35 -8.16 -15.08
C ASP A 11 -2.33 -7.08 -14.68
N ASP A 12 -2.65 -5.80 -14.89
CA ASP A 12 -1.85 -4.69 -14.36
C ASP A 12 -1.76 -4.72 -12.82
N ALA A 13 -2.87 -5.05 -12.15
CA ALA A 13 -2.89 -5.12 -10.69
C ALA A 13 -1.99 -6.24 -10.16
N VAL A 14 -2.05 -7.42 -10.80
CA VAL A 14 -1.18 -8.56 -10.48
C VAL A 14 0.28 -8.20 -10.72
N GLU A 15 0.60 -7.60 -11.86
CA GLU A 15 1.96 -7.16 -12.19
C GLU A 15 2.49 -6.16 -11.15
N MET A 16 1.68 -5.17 -10.76
CA MET A 16 2.10 -4.21 -9.74
C MET A 16 2.29 -4.86 -8.36
N MET A 17 1.43 -5.81 -7.96
CA MET A 17 1.61 -6.53 -6.69
C MET A 17 2.91 -7.33 -6.68
N MET A 18 3.25 -7.98 -7.80
CA MET A 18 4.51 -8.71 -7.95
C MET A 18 5.70 -7.75 -7.93
N GLN A 19 5.64 -6.68 -8.72
CA GLN A 19 6.76 -5.76 -8.90
C GLN A 19 7.07 -4.94 -7.64
N TYR A 20 6.03 -4.39 -7.00
CA TYR A 20 6.21 -3.39 -5.93
C TYR A 20 5.97 -3.91 -4.52
N LEU A 21 5.28 -5.04 -4.36
CA LEU A 21 5.07 -5.68 -3.05
C LEU A 21 5.83 -7.00 -2.92
N GLY A 22 6.41 -7.50 -4.03
CA GLY A 22 7.09 -8.79 -4.08
C GLY A 22 6.13 -9.97 -3.94
N CYS A 23 4.84 -9.83 -4.26
CA CYS A 23 3.87 -10.92 -4.15
C CYS A 23 4.22 -12.10 -5.06
N ASP A 24 3.94 -13.32 -4.59
CA ASP A 24 3.93 -14.49 -5.46
C ASP A 24 2.80 -14.35 -6.50
N PRO A 25 3.01 -14.73 -7.78
CA PRO A 25 2.00 -14.61 -8.83
C PRO A 25 0.68 -15.35 -8.52
N GLY A 26 0.73 -16.53 -7.90
CA GLY A 26 -0.47 -17.28 -7.53
C GLY A 26 -1.27 -16.55 -6.45
N ASP A 27 -0.58 -16.07 -5.42
CA ASP A 27 -1.17 -15.26 -4.36
C ASP A 27 -1.77 -13.95 -4.91
N ALA A 28 -1.07 -13.25 -5.80
CA ALA A 28 -1.53 -12.00 -6.40
C ALA A 28 -2.82 -12.20 -7.20
N VAL A 29 -2.91 -13.26 -8.01
CA VAL A 29 -4.14 -13.60 -8.77
C VAL A 29 -5.32 -13.91 -7.85
N VAL A 30 -5.08 -14.59 -6.72
CA VAL A 30 -6.12 -14.91 -5.73
C VAL A 30 -6.63 -13.66 -5.02
N GLU A 31 -5.74 -12.73 -4.70
CA GLU A 31 -6.12 -11.50 -4.01
C GLU A 31 -6.90 -10.55 -4.92
N VAL A 32 -6.52 -10.43 -6.19
CA VAL A 32 -7.21 -9.58 -7.15
C VAL A 32 -8.52 -10.26 -7.62
N THR A 33 -9.59 -10.06 -6.85
CA THR A 33 -10.87 -10.76 -7.09
C THR A 33 -11.52 -10.41 -8.43
N PRO A 34 -12.15 -11.37 -9.13
CA PRO A 34 -12.78 -11.14 -10.45
C PRO A 34 -13.98 -10.18 -10.44
N ASN A 35 -14.70 -10.06 -9.32
CA ASN A 35 -16.03 -9.44 -9.28
C ASN A 35 -16.07 -8.06 -8.63
N ARG A 36 -14.94 -7.53 -8.13
CA ARG A 36 -14.92 -6.24 -7.41
C ARG A 36 -13.92 -5.22 -7.95
N GLY A 37 -13.06 -5.58 -8.90
CA GLY A 37 -11.98 -4.71 -9.38
C GLY A 37 -10.64 -5.06 -8.74
N ALA A 38 -9.63 -4.25 -9.01
CA ALA A 38 -8.24 -4.46 -8.61
C ALA A 38 -8.03 -4.35 -7.08
N HIS A 39 -8.72 -5.13 -6.24
CA HIS A 39 -8.63 -5.01 -4.78
C HIS A 39 -7.74 -6.08 -4.15
N CYS A 40 -7.13 -5.74 -3.01
CA CYS A 40 -6.32 -6.63 -2.18
C CYS A 40 -6.82 -6.59 -0.73
N ARG A 41 -6.94 -7.76 -0.07
CA ARG A 41 -7.49 -7.85 1.29
C ARG A 41 -6.52 -7.30 2.34
N PHE A 42 -7.04 -6.62 3.36
CA PHE A 42 -6.21 -6.16 4.49
C PHE A 42 -5.54 -7.31 5.24
N SER A 43 -6.20 -8.46 5.34
CA SER A 43 -5.62 -9.67 5.94
C SER A 43 -4.38 -10.14 5.19
N TYR A 44 -4.41 -10.06 3.86
CA TYR A 44 -3.28 -10.40 3.01
C TYR A 44 -2.16 -9.37 3.12
N LEU A 45 -2.46 -8.07 3.01
CA LEU A 45 -1.48 -6.99 3.22
C LEU A 45 -0.74 -7.16 4.56
N ARG A 46 -1.47 -7.48 5.63
CA ARG A 46 -0.88 -7.73 6.96
C ARG A 46 0.04 -8.96 6.98
N ARG A 47 -0.28 -10.00 6.21
CA ARG A 47 0.57 -11.19 6.09
C ARG A 47 1.86 -10.83 5.36
N ILE A 48 1.77 -10.32 4.14
CA ILE A 48 2.95 -10.00 3.34
C ILE A 48 3.83 -8.92 3.97
N PHE A 49 3.24 -7.98 4.73
CA PHE A 49 4.01 -7.01 5.51
C PHE A 49 4.96 -7.71 6.49
N LYS A 50 4.44 -8.68 7.25
CA LYS A 50 5.25 -9.43 8.22
C LYS A 50 6.29 -10.29 7.54
N ASP A 51 5.90 -10.99 6.47
CA ASP A 51 6.80 -11.87 5.73
C ASP A 51 7.99 -11.08 5.17
N ARG A 52 7.73 -9.90 4.57
CA ARG A 52 8.79 -9.03 4.01
C ARG A 52 9.62 -8.35 5.08
N LEU A 53 9.00 -7.91 6.17
CA LEU A 53 9.73 -7.30 7.29
C LEU A 53 10.69 -8.31 7.94
N LEU A 54 10.27 -9.56 8.13
CA LEU A 54 11.15 -10.60 8.67
C LEU A 54 12.29 -10.92 7.71
N GLN A 55 11.98 -11.12 6.42
CA GLN A 55 13.00 -11.38 5.40
C GLN A 55 14.03 -10.23 5.30
N GLN A 56 13.56 -8.99 5.41
CA GLN A 56 14.40 -7.81 5.44
C GLN A 56 15.36 -7.83 6.64
N LEU A 57 14.84 -8.09 7.84
CA LEU A 57 15.62 -8.12 9.08
C LEU A 57 16.66 -9.25 9.07
N GLU A 58 16.31 -10.43 8.55
CA GLU A 58 17.22 -11.58 8.43
C GLU A 58 18.39 -11.25 7.50
N LEU A 59 18.10 -10.73 6.31
CA LEU A 59 19.14 -10.38 5.33
C LEU A 59 20.02 -9.22 5.79
N GLU A 60 19.44 -8.21 6.45
CA GLU A 60 20.23 -7.11 7.01
C GLU A 60 21.17 -7.59 8.13
N ASN A 61 20.72 -8.52 8.97
CA ASN A 61 21.56 -9.09 10.03
C ASN A 61 22.69 -9.97 9.48
N GLU A 62 22.44 -10.72 8.40
CA GLU A 62 23.42 -11.64 7.83
C GLU A 62 24.43 -10.94 6.90
N TYR A 63 23.96 -10.03 6.05
CA TYR A 63 24.74 -9.42 4.98
C TYR A 63 24.92 -7.90 5.11
N GLY A 64 24.28 -7.27 6.10
CA GLY A 64 24.26 -5.81 6.24
C GLY A 64 23.32 -5.12 5.25
N VAL A 65 23.48 -3.81 5.10
CA VAL A 65 22.65 -3.01 4.17
C VAL A 65 23.11 -3.24 2.73
N THR A 66 22.36 -4.05 1.99
CA THR A 66 22.57 -4.33 0.57
C THR A 66 21.47 -3.73 -0.31
N GLN A 67 21.65 -3.76 -1.63
CA GLN A 67 20.61 -3.33 -2.59
C GLN A 67 19.34 -4.18 -2.49
N GLU A 68 19.47 -5.48 -2.21
CA GLU A 68 18.35 -6.39 -2.02
C GLU A 68 17.56 -6.04 -0.75
N VAL A 69 18.27 -5.78 0.35
CA VAL A 69 17.67 -5.30 1.61
C VAL A 69 16.94 -3.99 1.37
N ARG A 70 17.50 -3.06 0.59
CA ARG A 70 16.83 -1.81 0.23
C ARG A 70 15.56 -2.04 -0.59
N GLY A 71 15.57 -2.98 -1.54
CA GLY A 71 14.37 -3.37 -2.29
C GLY A 71 13.26 -3.92 -1.39
N LEU A 72 13.61 -4.73 -0.38
CA LEU A 72 12.66 -5.23 0.63
C LEU A 72 12.12 -4.11 1.51
N TRP A 73 12.97 -3.16 1.91
CA TRP A 73 12.55 -1.96 2.63
C TRP A 73 11.49 -1.18 1.84
N ASP A 74 11.72 -0.95 0.55
CA ASP A 74 10.76 -0.23 -0.28
C ASP A 74 9.43 -1.00 -0.39
N GLN A 75 9.47 -2.34 -0.48
CA GLN A 75 8.26 -3.17 -0.46
C GLN A 75 7.50 -3.03 0.86
N VAL A 76 8.20 -3.13 2.00
CA VAL A 76 7.61 -2.96 3.35
C VAL A 76 6.95 -1.59 3.49
N VAL A 77 7.61 -0.52 3.04
CA VAL A 77 7.06 0.84 3.07
C VAL A 77 5.81 0.95 2.19
N ARG A 78 5.83 0.41 0.97
CA ARG A 78 4.64 0.42 0.09
C ARG A 78 3.47 -0.35 0.69
N ILE A 79 3.71 -1.51 1.29
CA ILE A 79 2.66 -2.29 1.97
C ILE A 79 2.10 -1.49 3.15
N TYR A 80 2.96 -0.84 3.94
CA TYR A 80 2.53 0.00 5.06
C TYR A 80 1.69 1.20 4.62
N LEU A 81 2.13 1.93 3.60
CA LEU A 81 1.39 3.09 3.07
C LEU A 81 0.04 2.67 2.49
N LEU A 82 0.01 1.57 1.74
CA LEU A 82 -1.23 0.95 1.26
C LEU A 82 -2.18 0.62 2.41
N TYR A 83 -1.67 -0.04 3.45
CA TYR A 83 -2.47 -0.37 4.63
C TYR A 83 -3.00 0.90 5.32
N LEU A 84 -2.13 1.90 5.55
CA LEU A 84 -2.44 3.15 6.24
C LEU A 84 -3.51 3.97 5.50
N ILE A 85 -3.38 4.12 4.19
CA ILE A 85 -4.35 4.83 3.36
C ILE A 85 -5.65 4.05 3.26
N GLY A 86 -5.55 2.72 3.16
CA GLY A 86 -6.70 1.85 3.20
C GLY A 86 -7.54 2.06 4.48
N ILE A 87 -6.92 2.02 5.66
CA ILE A 87 -7.63 2.20 6.92
C ILE A 87 -8.13 3.63 7.13
N THR A 88 -7.46 4.64 6.57
CA THR A 88 -7.80 6.06 6.76
C THR A 88 -8.90 6.53 5.81
N LEU A 89 -8.91 6.06 4.56
CA LEU A 89 -9.92 6.41 3.56
C LEU A 89 -11.18 5.53 3.67
N PHE A 90 -11.01 4.26 4.04
CA PHE A 90 -12.10 3.28 4.07
C PHE A 90 -12.47 2.85 5.49
N THR A 91 -12.45 3.79 6.45
CA THR A 91 -12.77 3.58 7.89
C THR A 91 -14.14 2.95 8.19
N ASP A 92 -14.96 2.63 7.18
CA ASP A 92 -16.26 1.99 7.35
C ASP A 92 -16.14 0.47 7.57
N LYS A 93 -17.06 -0.08 8.38
CA LYS A 93 -17.04 -1.44 8.95
C LYS A 93 -17.13 -2.59 7.94
N SER A 94 -17.31 -2.31 6.65
CA SER A 94 -17.59 -3.32 5.62
C SER A 94 -16.45 -3.55 4.61
N GLN A 95 -15.46 -2.64 4.54
CA GLN A 95 -14.39 -2.73 3.53
C GLN A 95 -13.22 -3.57 4.04
N THR A 96 -13.23 -4.86 3.70
CA THR A 96 -12.16 -5.82 4.05
C THR A 96 -10.99 -5.81 3.07
N ALA A 97 -11.05 -4.97 2.03
CA ALA A 97 -10.08 -4.89 0.96
C ALA A 97 -9.88 -3.44 0.51
N MET A 98 -8.75 -3.16 -0.13
CA MET A 98 -8.35 -1.86 -0.63
C MET A 98 -7.93 -1.98 -2.10
N ASP A 99 -8.22 -0.94 -2.89
CA ASP A 99 -7.90 -0.90 -4.32
C ASP A 99 -6.39 -0.77 -4.59
N VAL A 100 -5.79 -1.77 -5.22
CA VAL A 100 -4.40 -1.82 -5.65
C VAL A 100 -4.03 -0.63 -6.55
N VAL A 101 -5.00 0.09 -7.14
CA VAL A 101 -4.75 1.36 -7.85
C VAL A 101 -3.93 2.36 -7.04
N TYR A 102 -4.06 2.35 -5.70
CA TYR A 102 -3.29 3.25 -4.83
C TYR A 102 -1.77 3.00 -4.91
N LEU A 103 -1.35 1.80 -5.29
CA LEU A 103 0.06 1.46 -5.44
C LEU A 103 0.74 2.24 -6.57
N ARG A 104 -0.03 2.77 -7.54
CA ARG A 104 0.50 3.70 -8.56
C ARG A 104 1.11 4.94 -7.92
N TYR A 105 0.54 5.43 -6.83
CA TYR A 105 1.04 6.61 -6.12
C TYR A 105 2.26 6.32 -5.25
N PHE A 106 2.55 5.05 -4.95
CA PHE A 106 3.71 4.64 -4.13
C PHE A 106 4.82 3.97 -4.95
N ARG A 107 4.75 4.05 -6.28
CA ARG A 107 5.78 3.52 -7.18
C ARG A 107 7.15 4.13 -6.85
N ASP A 108 7.18 5.46 -6.81
CA ASP A 108 8.36 6.25 -6.52
C ASP A 108 8.27 6.77 -5.08
N LEU A 109 9.05 6.15 -4.19
CA LEU A 109 9.05 6.51 -2.77
C LEU A 109 9.80 7.81 -2.51
N ASP A 110 10.74 8.20 -3.38
CA ASP A 110 11.48 9.46 -3.23
C ASP A 110 10.53 10.64 -3.47
N VAL A 111 9.69 10.56 -4.51
CA VAL A 111 8.64 11.54 -4.79
C VAL A 111 7.59 11.57 -3.66
N VAL A 112 7.20 10.41 -3.14
CA VAL A 112 6.26 10.30 -2.02
C VAL A 112 6.81 10.97 -0.76
N ALA A 113 8.11 10.86 -0.49
CA ALA A 113 8.74 11.48 0.67
C ALA A 113 8.69 13.01 0.61
N GLU A 114 8.67 13.60 -0.59
CA GLU A 114 8.54 15.05 -0.80
C GLU A 114 7.12 15.58 -0.57
N PHE A 115 6.11 14.70 -0.46
CA PHE A 115 4.75 15.15 -0.19
C PHE A 115 4.67 15.79 1.19
N ALA A 116 3.94 16.90 1.28
CA ALA A 116 3.68 17.62 2.53
C ALA A 116 2.68 16.87 3.43
N TRP A 117 3.00 15.63 3.82
CA TRP A 117 2.16 14.74 4.63
C TRP A 117 1.64 15.40 5.90
N GLY A 118 2.48 16.20 6.56
CA GLY A 118 2.09 16.97 7.76
C GLY A 118 0.99 18.00 7.48
N ALA A 119 1.12 18.77 6.40
CA ALA A 119 0.11 19.76 6.01
C ALA A 119 -1.20 19.07 5.58
N ALA A 120 -1.10 17.97 4.83
CA ALA A 120 -2.27 17.19 4.41
C ALA A 120 -3.02 16.57 5.60
N ALA A 121 -2.29 15.99 6.56
CA ALA A 121 -2.85 15.45 7.80
C ALA A 121 -3.52 16.55 8.65
N LEU A 122 -2.88 17.71 8.78
CA LEU A 122 -3.42 18.84 9.53
C LEU A 122 -4.71 19.39 8.89
N ALA A 123 -4.73 19.55 7.57
CA ALA A 123 -5.93 19.96 6.84
C ALA A 123 -7.07 18.93 6.99
N HIS A 124 -6.75 17.63 6.97
CA HIS A 124 -7.73 16.57 7.21
C HIS A 124 -8.32 16.64 8.62
N LEU A 125 -7.46 16.85 9.64
CA LEU A 125 -7.88 16.98 11.03
C LEU A 125 -8.80 18.20 11.23
N TYR A 126 -8.42 19.37 10.70
CA TYR A 126 -9.27 20.56 10.77
C TYR A 126 -10.64 20.35 10.13
N ARG A 127 -10.69 19.69 8.96
CA ARG A 127 -11.96 19.33 8.32
C ARG A 127 -12.81 18.41 9.20
N LYS A 128 -12.20 17.39 9.82
CA LYS A 128 -12.93 16.47 10.71
C LYS A 128 -13.45 17.18 11.96
N LEU A 129 -12.68 18.07 12.57
CA LEU A 129 -13.12 18.85 13.74
C LEU A 129 -14.25 19.82 13.38
N ASN A 130 -14.16 20.51 12.25
CA ASN A 130 -15.23 21.40 11.78
C ASN A 130 -16.53 20.64 11.46
N ASN A 131 -16.43 19.39 11.00
CA ASN A 131 -17.59 18.55 10.70
C ASN A 131 -18.23 17.90 11.94
N VAL A 132 -17.58 17.95 13.11
CA VAL A 132 -18.12 17.44 14.40
C VAL A 132 -18.76 18.56 15.22
N ALA A 133 -18.48 19.82 14.88
CA ALA A 133 -19.01 21.00 15.56
C ALA A 133 -20.38 21.48 15.04
N HIS A 134 -21.03 20.71 14.15
CA HIS A 134 -22.38 20.90 13.63
C HIS A 134 -23.24 19.68 13.90
#